data_AF-A0A6G0WJ10-F1
#
_entry.id   AF-A0A6G0WJ10-F1
#
_cell.length_a   1.000
_cell.length_b   1.000
_cell.length_c   1.000
_cell.angle_alpha   90.00
_cell.angle_beta   90.00
_cell.angle_gamma   90.00
#
_symmetry.space_group_name_H-M   'P 1'
#
loop_
_entity.id
_entity.type
_entity.pdbx_description
1 polymer ?
#
loop_
_entity_poly.entity_id
_entity_poly.type
_entity_poly.pdbx_seq_one_letter_code
_entity_poly.pdbx_strand_id
1 'polypeptide(L)'
;MDAADEAKTRGNRYFQDGQYQQAVDAFTEAISIDGTNAVYYSNRSGAYLKLNKAAQAVADAKKCVELRPDWPKGYSRLGTALYYQKKYTEAKAAYEKGLTKDSSDANLKDGLKNATAALAGTGAPQSLSQLCWQTTHAKFRSYQFALRSLMVISFLLYWTVGWVNPGLGYFCYANFFKLAVLNYVSFLAYNHGTPKFNQAYAQSLVLDPATQSLLFSLLFWLSTPYAMALLPVFLSEFVQFSSFAGSLLLATGSSLGSTIEAKVFDPIMPYFVGSQTQWHTLNNHAKWAAVYHRTPSVVASVEVAIGLSLIFELLTPARNFMLLLVYWQLLRIRYMISPQLKNAFADLDRAIATLVYHPRCPSIVATGYAKLKDMMAKAVAMPTPEQAQQQASAMPKCTIM
;
A
#
# COMPACT_ATOMS: atom_id res chain seq x y z
N MET A 1 -23.45 37.50 11.60
CA MET A 1 -23.21 36.56 10.47
C MET A 1 -24.16 35.40 10.66
N ASP A 2 -24.73 34.85 9.60
CA ASP A 2 -25.60 33.67 9.74
C ASP A 2 -24.81 32.50 10.32
N ALA A 3 -25.40 31.73 11.24
CA ALA A 3 -24.72 30.66 11.97
C ALA A 3 -24.07 29.60 11.04
N ALA A 4 -24.68 29.33 9.89
CA ALA A 4 -24.11 28.47 8.84
C ALA A 4 -22.81 29.04 8.25
N ASP A 5 -22.73 30.36 8.08
CA ASP A 5 -21.60 31.06 7.51
C ASP A 5 -20.42 31.19 8.50
N GLU A 6 -20.71 31.25 9.79
CA GLU A 6 -19.71 31.10 10.85
C GLU A 6 -19.12 29.69 10.85
N ALA A 7 -19.96 28.64 10.76
CA ALA A 7 -19.50 27.26 10.66
C ALA A 7 -18.65 27.02 9.40
N LYS A 8 -19.03 27.57 8.24
CA LYS A 8 -18.20 27.59 7.01
C LYS A 8 -16.84 28.24 7.28
N THR A 9 -16.82 29.40 7.94
CA THR A 9 -15.58 30.14 8.19
C THR A 9 -14.64 29.36 9.11
N ARG A 10 -15.18 28.71 10.16
CA ARG A 10 -14.42 27.77 11.00
C ARG A 10 -13.88 26.60 10.18
N GLY A 11 -14.70 25.97 9.34
CA GLY A 11 -14.30 24.87 8.48
C GLY A 11 -13.17 25.26 7.52
N ASN A 12 -13.22 26.46 6.94
CA ASN A 12 -12.15 26.99 6.09
C ASN A 12 -10.84 27.18 6.87
N ARG A 13 -10.89 27.66 8.12
CA ARG A 13 -9.71 27.79 8.98
C ARG A 13 -9.10 26.42 9.27
N TYR A 14 -9.90 25.45 9.73
CA TYR A 14 -9.43 24.08 9.94
C TYR A 14 -8.84 23.45 8.68
N PHE A 15 -9.41 23.75 7.51
CA PHE A 15 -8.87 23.28 6.24
C PHE A 15 -7.49 23.88 5.93
N GLN A 16 -7.29 25.17 6.19
CA GLN A 16 -6.00 25.84 6.02
C GLN A 16 -4.94 25.30 6.99
N ASP A 17 -5.35 24.99 8.23
CA ASP A 17 -4.49 24.44 9.28
C ASP A 17 -4.16 22.94 9.10
N GLY A 18 -4.67 22.30 8.03
CA GLY A 18 -4.46 20.88 7.75
C GLY A 18 -5.32 19.93 8.60
N GLN A 19 -6.23 20.47 9.40
CA GLN A 19 -7.13 19.72 10.28
C GLN A 19 -8.40 19.30 9.52
N TYR A 20 -8.24 18.42 8.54
CA TYR A 20 -9.29 18.13 7.56
C TYR A 20 -10.53 17.44 8.13
N GLN A 21 -10.43 16.64 9.19
CA GLN A 21 -11.59 16.02 9.83
C GLN A 21 -12.44 17.07 10.56
N GLN A 22 -11.83 17.99 11.28
CA GLN A 22 -12.53 19.11 11.92
C GLN A 22 -13.15 20.05 10.88
N ALA A 23 -12.50 20.23 9.72
CA ALA A 23 -13.09 20.95 8.59
C ALA A 23 -14.36 20.24 8.06
N VAL A 24 -14.34 18.92 7.92
CA VAL A 24 -15.52 18.13 7.53
C VAL A 24 -16.66 18.31 8.53
N ASP A 25 -16.35 18.26 9.83
CA ASP A 25 -17.36 18.37 10.89
C ASP A 25 -18.01 19.77 10.86
N ALA A 26 -17.21 20.83 10.74
CA ALA A 26 -17.70 22.21 10.63
C ALA A 26 -18.51 22.48 9.35
N PHE A 27 -18.13 21.91 8.20
CA PHE A 27 -18.97 22.02 6.99
C PHE A 27 -20.24 21.18 7.10
N THR A 28 -20.22 20.08 7.86
CA THR A 28 -21.42 19.28 8.12
C THR A 28 -22.40 20.02 9.02
N GLU A 29 -21.90 20.74 10.02
CA GLU A 29 -22.69 21.70 10.82
C GLU A 29 -23.33 22.77 9.92
N ALA A 30 -22.54 23.42 9.05
CA ALA A 30 -23.07 24.40 8.09
C ALA A 30 -24.19 23.83 7.21
N ILE A 31 -24.04 22.60 6.71
CA ILE A 31 -25.05 21.90 5.90
C ILE A 31 -26.31 21.54 6.71
N SER A 32 -26.17 21.23 8.00
CA SER A 32 -27.31 20.94 8.87
C SER A 32 -28.16 22.19 9.15
N ILE A 33 -27.54 23.37 9.15
CA ILE A 33 -28.20 24.66 9.32
C ILE A 33 -28.80 25.13 7.99
N ASP A 34 -28.05 25.05 6.90
CA ASP A 34 -28.50 25.35 5.54
C ASP A 34 -27.96 24.32 4.53
N GLY A 35 -28.82 23.39 4.15
CA GLY A 35 -28.53 22.34 3.18
C GLY A 35 -28.70 22.75 1.72
N THR A 36 -29.02 24.02 1.42
CA THR A 36 -29.25 24.50 0.06
C THR A 36 -28.03 25.18 -0.57
N ASN A 37 -27.03 25.53 0.24
CA ASN A 37 -25.85 26.22 -0.22
C ASN A 37 -24.79 25.28 -0.80
N ALA A 38 -24.60 25.34 -2.13
CA ALA A 38 -23.63 24.54 -2.87
C ALA A 38 -22.17 24.73 -2.40
N VAL A 39 -21.83 25.87 -1.80
CA VAL A 39 -20.45 26.16 -1.35
C VAL A 39 -20.03 25.23 -0.21
N TYR A 40 -20.93 24.91 0.72
CA TYR A 40 -20.61 24.04 1.85
C TYR A 40 -20.26 22.62 1.38
N TYR A 41 -21.05 22.07 0.45
CA TYR A 41 -20.76 20.79 -0.19
C TYR A 41 -19.44 20.82 -1.00
N SER A 42 -19.17 21.91 -1.74
CA SER A 42 -17.91 22.09 -2.48
C SER A 42 -16.68 22.08 -1.57
N ASN A 43 -16.77 22.73 -0.41
CA ASN A 43 -15.68 22.80 0.55
C ASN A 43 -15.50 21.47 1.31
N ARG A 44 -16.60 20.83 1.72
CA ARG A 44 -16.55 19.51 2.36
C ARG A 44 -16.04 18.42 1.43
N SER A 45 -16.40 18.46 0.15
CA SER A 45 -15.83 17.61 -0.90
C SER A 45 -14.30 17.76 -0.96
N GLY A 46 -13.79 19.00 -0.93
CA GLY A 46 -12.34 19.27 -0.86
C GLY A 46 -11.68 18.68 0.40
N ALA A 47 -12.33 18.81 1.56
CA ALA A 47 -11.84 18.24 2.82
C ALA A 47 -11.82 16.71 2.80
N TYR A 48 -12.85 16.07 2.25
CA TYR A 48 -12.89 14.62 2.06
C TYR A 48 -11.78 14.11 1.15
N LEU A 49 -11.44 14.83 0.08
CA LEU A 49 -10.31 14.44 -0.77
C LEU A 49 -8.97 14.47 -0.02
N LYS A 50 -8.77 15.45 0.87
CA LYS A 50 -7.57 15.50 1.72
C LYS A 50 -7.50 14.36 2.75
N LEU A 51 -8.63 13.77 3.10
CA LEU A 51 -8.74 12.58 3.95
C LEU A 51 -8.75 11.25 3.15
N ASN A 52 -8.49 11.28 1.83
CA ASN A 52 -8.61 10.12 0.94
C ASN A 52 -10.02 9.48 0.90
N LYS A 53 -11.06 10.23 1.29
CA LYS A 53 -12.46 9.81 1.30
C LYS A 53 -13.14 10.17 -0.04
N ALA A 54 -12.62 9.62 -1.14
CA ALA A 54 -13.04 10.01 -2.50
C ALA A 54 -14.51 9.68 -2.82
N ALA A 55 -15.09 8.63 -2.21
CA ALA A 55 -16.51 8.26 -2.34
C ALA A 55 -17.42 9.38 -1.83
N GLN A 56 -17.18 9.84 -0.60
CA GLN A 56 -17.91 10.94 0.02
C GLN A 56 -17.70 12.25 -0.74
N ALA A 57 -16.48 12.51 -1.21
CA ALA A 57 -16.19 13.70 -2.00
C ALA A 57 -16.99 13.78 -3.30
N VAL A 58 -17.20 12.64 -3.99
CA VAL A 58 -18.03 12.59 -5.21
C VAL A 58 -19.50 12.86 -4.88
N ALA A 59 -20.02 12.29 -3.79
CA ALA A 59 -21.40 12.54 -3.37
C ALA A 59 -21.64 14.04 -3.11
N ASP A 60 -20.75 14.69 -2.36
CA ASP A 60 -20.84 16.13 -2.09
C ASP A 60 -20.66 16.97 -3.37
N ALA A 61 -19.73 16.59 -4.24
CA ALA A 61 -19.52 17.32 -5.49
C ALA A 61 -20.71 17.19 -6.46
N LYS A 62 -21.36 16.03 -6.51
CA LYS A 62 -22.62 15.85 -7.26
C LYS A 62 -23.71 16.75 -6.68
N LYS A 63 -23.86 16.79 -5.35
CA LYS A 63 -24.84 17.65 -4.70
C LYS A 63 -24.59 19.13 -4.97
N CYS A 64 -23.33 19.55 -4.98
CA CYS A 64 -22.92 20.90 -5.36
C CYS A 64 -23.37 21.26 -6.78
N VAL A 65 -23.22 20.36 -7.75
CA VAL A 65 -23.62 20.58 -9.16
C VAL A 65 -25.15 20.55 -9.31
N GLU A 66 -25.86 19.74 -8.52
CA GLU A 66 -27.34 19.74 -8.47
C GLU A 66 -27.87 21.08 -7.96
N LEU A 67 -27.31 21.58 -6.86
CA LEU A 67 -27.76 22.83 -6.22
C LEU A 67 -27.38 24.07 -7.04
N ARG A 68 -26.25 24.03 -7.76
CA ARG A 68 -25.78 25.15 -8.55
C ARG A 68 -25.19 24.71 -9.91
N PRO A 69 -26.03 24.39 -10.90
CA PRO A 69 -25.61 23.87 -12.21
C PRO A 69 -24.86 24.88 -13.09
N ASP A 70 -24.90 26.16 -12.77
CA ASP A 70 -24.18 27.24 -13.46
C ASP A 70 -22.76 27.44 -12.92
N TRP A 71 -22.38 26.79 -11.81
CA TRP A 71 -21.14 27.08 -11.11
C TRP A 71 -19.95 26.21 -11.55
N PRO A 72 -18.94 26.76 -12.23
CA PRO A 72 -17.82 25.99 -12.78
C PRO A 72 -17.01 25.24 -11.71
N LYS A 73 -16.86 25.84 -10.52
CA LYS A 73 -16.11 25.23 -9.41
C LYS A 73 -16.75 23.94 -8.89
N GLY A 74 -18.08 23.80 -8.98
CA GLY A 74 -18.77 22.55 -8.64
C GLY A 74 -18.34 21.40 -9.56
N TYR A 75 -18.30 21.67 -10.87
CA TYR A 75 -17.79 20.71 -11.86
C TYR A 75 -16.30 20.40 -11.67
N SER A 76 -15.49 21.39 -11.29
CA SER A 76 -14.07 21.17 -10.95
C SER A 76 -13.90 20.23 -9.76
N ARG A 77 -14.71 20.40 -8.69
CA ARG A 77 -14.73 19.46 -7.55
C ARG A 77 -15.18 18.05 -7.98
N LEU A 78 -16.21 17.96 -8.81
CA LEU A 78 -16.75 16.68 -9.26
C LEU A 78 -15.74 15.92 -10.12
N GLY A 79 -15.14 16.59 -11.11
CA GLY A 79 -14.09 16.02 -11.95
C GLY A 79 -12.90 15.56 -11.12
N THR A 80 -12.47 16.36 -10.15
CA THR A 80 -11.36 16.00 -9.27
C THR A 80 -11.69 14.78 -8.41
N ALA A 81 -12.86 14.76 -7.78
CA ALA A 81 -13.25 13.64 -6.93
C ALA A 81 -13.42 12.32 -7.72
N LEU A 82 -13.96 12.38 -8.95
CA LEU A 82 -14.04 11.25 -9.86
C LEU A 82 -12.66 10.79 -10.35
N TYR A 83 -11.75 11.73 -10.59
CA TYR A 83 -10.36 11.43 -10.94
C TYR A 83 -9.66 10.65 -9.83
N TYR A 84 -9.83 11.04 -8.55
CA TYR A 84 -9.30 10.30 -7.41
C TYR A 84 -9.92 8.89 -7.25
N GLN A 85 -11.16 8.67 -7.71
CA GLN A 85 -11.76 7.34 -7.82
C GLN A 85 -11.31 6.54 -9.05
N LYS A 86 -10.41 7.09 -9.87
CA LYS A 86 -9.96 6.52 -11.16
C LYS A 86 -11.08 6.36 -12.20
N LYS A 87 -12.19 7.10 -12.03
CA LYS A 87 -13.33 7.13 -12.97
C LYS A 87 -13.08 8.19 -14.04
N TYR A 88 -12.04 7.99 -14.84
CA TYR A 88 -11.51 9.04 -15.72
C TYR A 88 -12.49 9.48 -16.82
N THR A 89 -13.35 8.57 -17.32
CA THR A 89 -14.39 8.90 -18.31
C THR A 89 -15.40 9.89 -17.75
N GLU A 90 -15.88 9.61 -16.54
CA GLU A 90 -16.82 10.48 -15.82
C GLU A 90 -16.15 11.80 -15.43
N ALA A 91 -14.87 11.76 -15.01
CA ALA A 91 -14.10 12.95 -14.67
C ALA A 91 -13.94 13.88 -15.88
N LYS A 92 -13.56 13.34 -17.04
CA LYS A 92 -13.47 14.07 -18.31
C LYS A 92 -14.78 14.78 -18.63
N ALA A 93 -15.90 14.05 -18.60
CA ALA A 93 -17.22 14.61 -18.88
C ALA A 93 -17.61 15.73 -17.90
N ALA A 94 -17.25 15.59 -16.61
CA ALA A 94 -17.49 16.64 -15.62
C ALA A 94 -16.67 17.90 -15.92
N TYR A 95 -15.39 17.77 -16.27
CA TYR A 95 -14.55 18.91 -16.64
C TYR A 95 -15.02 19.60 -17.93
N GLU A 96 -15.40 18.83 -18.96
CA GLU A 96 -15.98 19.39 -20.20
C GLU A 96 -17.26 20.18 -19.92
N LYS A 97 -18.17 19.63 -19.10
CA LYS A 97 -19.37 20.36 -18.67
C LYS A 97 -19.02 21.64 -17.91
N GLY A 98 -18.02 21.61 -17.03
CA GLY A 98 -17.52 22.82 -16.35
C GLY A 98 -17.02 23.87 -17.34
N LEU A 99 -16.28 23.47 -18.37
CA LEU A 99 -15.75 24.38 -19.40
C LEU A 99 -16.84 24.98 -20.29
N THR A 100 -18.01 24.33 -20.41
CA THR A 100 -19.17 24.97 -21.05
C THR A 100 -19.73 26.14 -20.23
N LYS A 101 -19.46 26.19 -18.92
CA LYS A 101 -19.89 27.27 -18.02
C LYS A 101 -18.84 28.37 -17.92
N ASP A 102 -17.58 27.99 -17.83
CA ASP A 102 -16.45 28.92 -17.90
C ASP A 102 -15.32 28.29 -18.74
N SER A 103 -15.21 28.75 -19.98
CA SER A 103 -14.22 28.27 -20.95
C SER A 103 -12.80 28.77 -20.66
N SER A 104 -12.62 29.68 -19.69
CA SER A 104 -11.33 30.26 -19.31
C SER A 104 -10.72 29.66 -18.04
N ASP A 105 -11.48 28.92 -17.23
CA ASP A 105 -11.04 28.34 -15.96
C ASP A 105 -9.84 27.38 -16.15
N ALA A 106 -8.69 27.76 -15.58
CA ALA A 106 -7.45 27.00 -15.67
C ALA A 106 -7.54 25.63 -14.97
N ASN A 107 -8.22 25.53 -13.83
CA ASN A 107 -8.34 24.26 -13.09
C ASN A 107 -9.18 23.24 -13.87
N LEU A 108 -10.21 23.71 -14.57
CA LEU A 108 -11.03 22.86 -15.43
C LEU A 108 -10.26 22.38 -16.66
N LYS A 109 -9.46 23.25 -17.30
CA LYS A 109 -8.57 22.87 -18.42
C LYS A 109 -7.50 21.86 -18.00
N ASP A 110 -6.84 22.11 -16.88
CA ASP A 110 -5.82 21.22 -16.33
C ASP A 110 -6.42 19.88 -15.91
N GLY A 111 -7.57 19.90 -15.24
CA GLY A 111 -8.34 18.71 -14.89
C GLY A 111 -8.75 17.90 -16.10
N LEU A 112 -9.26 18.55 -17.14
CA LEU A 112 -9.63 17.92 -18.41
C LEU A 112 -8.41 17.24 -19.05
N LYS A 113 -7.30 17.96 -19.19
CA LYS A 113 -6.04 17.44 -19.73
C LYS A 113 -5.54 16.21 -18.96
N ASN A 114 -5.60 16.26 -17.63
CA ASN A 114 -5.18 15.16 -16.77
C ASN A 114 -6.11 13.94 -16.93
N ALA A 115 -7.42 14.16 -17.04
CA ALA A 115 -8.41 13.10 -17.22
C ALA A 115 -8.32 12.47 -18.62
N THR A 116 -8.15 13.25 -19.70
CA THR A 116 -7.92 12.71 -21.05
C THR A 116 -6.62 11.95 -21.17
N ALA A 117 -5.55 12.43 -20.53
CA ALA A 117 -4.30 11.70 -20.46
C ALA A 117 -4.46 10.36 -19.71
N ALA A 118 -5.12 10.37 -18.54
CA ALA A 118 -5.40 9.14 -17.80
C ALA A 118 -6.27 8.14 -18.59
N LEU A 119 -7.20 8.62 -19.42
CA LEU A 119 -8.03 7.79 -20.30
C LEU A 119 -7.28 7.16 -21.47
N ALA A 120 -6.33 7.88 -22.06
CA ALA A 120 -5.54 7.39 -23.19
C ALA A 120 -4.53 6.29 -22.79
N GLY A 121 -4.47 5.91 -21.50
CA GLY A 121 -3.43 5.02 -20.95
C GLY A 121 -2.04 5.67 -20.94
N THR A 122 -1.93 6.86 -21.51
CA THR A 122 -0.76 7.73 -21.56
C THR A 122 -1.06 8.95 -20.70
N GLY A 123 -0.64 8.94 -19.43
CA GLY A 123 -0.31 10.20 -18.78
C GLY A 123 0.44 11.07 -19.79
N ALA A 124 0.15 12.38 -19.86
CA ALA A 124 0.76 13.29 -20.87
C ALA A 124 2.23 12.91 -21.05
N PRO A 125 2.78 12.80 -22.28
CA PRO A 125 4.15 12.36 -22.49
C PRO A 125 5.02 13.22 -21.58
N GLN A 126 5.45 12.63 -20.46
CA GLN A 126 6.23 13.36 -19.49
C GLN A 126 7.55 13.52 -20.18
N SER A 127 7.93 14.75 -20.51
CA SER A 127 9.30 14.97 -20.92
C SER A 127 10.20 14.43 -19.80
N LEU A 128 11.40 13.97 -20.16
CA LEU A 128 12.33 13.38 -19.19
C LEU A 128 12.53 14.31 -17.96
N SER A 129 12.50 15.63 -18.19
CA SER A 129 12.59 16.62 -17.12
C SER A 129 11.38 16.63 -16.19
N GLN A 130 10.16 16.43 -16.70
CA GLN A 130 8.94 16.34 -15.89
C GLN A 130 8.90 15.06 -15.05
N LEU A 131 9.29 13.92 -15.65
CA LEU A 131 9.32 12.63 -14.96
C LEU A 131 10.36 12.62 -13.83
N CYS A 132 11.54 13.21 -14.09
CA CYS A 132 12.69 13.02 -13.21
C CYS A 132 12.95 14.21 -12.27
N TRP A 133 12.75 15.47 -12.70
CA TRP A 133 13.40 16.62 -12.07
C TRP A 133 12.52 17.82 -11.75
N GLN A 134 11.34 17.96 -12.36
CA GLN A 134 10.57 19.20 -12.26
C GLN A 134 9.95 19.46 -10.87
N THR A 135 9.56 18.40 -10.16
CA THR A 135 8.92 18.50 -8.83
C THR A 135 9.74 17.82 -7.76
N THR A 136 9.59 18.23 -6.50
CA THR A 136 10.22 17.53 -5.35
C THR A 136 9.84 16.06 -5.31
N HIS A 137 8.59 15.73 -5.67
CA HIS A 137 8.11 14.36 -5.77
C HIS A 137 8.79 13.58 -6.93
N ALA A 138 8.97 14.20 -8.10
CA ALA A 138 9.70 13.60 -9.22
C ALA A 138 11.17 13.31 -8.85
N LYS A 139 11.85 14.27 -8.22
CA LYS A 139 13.22 14.09 -7.70
C LYS A 139 13.30 12.90 -6.74
N PHE A 140 12.36 12.81 -5.81
CA PHE A 140 12.32 11.72 -4.83
C PHE A 140 12.05 10.36 -5.49
N ARG A 141 11.13 10.28 -6.46
CA ARG A 141 10.88 9.05 -7.21
C ARG A 141 12.09 8.58 -8.02
N SER A 142 12.82 9.51 -8.66
CA SER A 142 14.09 9.22 -9.34
C SER A 142 15.15 8.70 -8.37
N TYR A 143 15.25 9.29 -7.18
CA TYR A 143 16.14 8.82 -6.13
C TYR A 143 15.81 7.39 -5.69
N GLN A 144 14.53 7.08 -5.42
CA GLN A 144 14.12 5.71 -5.10
C GLN A 144 14.36 4.75 -6.25
N PHE A 145 14.16 5.19 -7.50
CA PHE A 145 14.46 4.37 -8.67
C PHE A 145 15.95 4.01 -8.76
N ALA A 146 16.85 4.95 -8.45
CA ALA A 146 18.28 4.68 -8.38
C ALA A 146 18.61 3.63 -7.31
N LEU A 147 18.06 3.78 -6.09
CA LEU A 147 18.25 2.78 -5.02
C LEU A 147 17.73 1.40 -5.43
N ARG A 148 16.53 1.33 -6.00
CA ARG A 148 15.94 0.07 -6.48
C ARG A 148 16.76 -0.56 -7.58
N SER A 149 17.33 0.23 -8.48
CA SER A 149 18.22 -0.27 -9.54
C SER A 149 19.44 -0.97 -8.93
N LEU A 150 20.06 -0.35 -7.92
CA LEU A 150 21.19 -0.96 -7.18
C LEU A 150 20.76 -2.21 -6.41
N MET A 151 19.54 -2.24 -5.87
CA MET A 151 18.99 -3.44 -5.23
C MET A 151 18.80 -4.58 -6.24
N VAL A 152 18.25 -4.30 -7.42
CA VAL A 152 18.09 -5.31 -8.49
C VAL A 152 19.45 -5.86 -8.91
N ILE A 153 20.45 -5.00 -9.10
CA ILE A 153 21.82 -5.45 -9.42
C ILE A 153 22.39 -6.33 -8.30
N SER A 154 22.26 -5.91 -7.03
CA SER A 154 22.75 -6.68 -5.88
C SER A 154 22.06 -8.03 -5.77
N PHE A 155 20.74 -8.09 -6.03
CA PHE A 155 19.99 -9.32 -6.06
C PHE A 155 20.49 -10.26 -7.17
N LEU A 156 20.61 -9.76 -8.41
CA LEU A 156 21.06 -10.58 -9.54
C LEU A 156 22.49 -11.10 -9.32
N LEU A 157 23.41 -10.25 -8.84
CA LEU A 157 24.78 -10.66 -8.54
C LEU A 157 24.85 -11.71 -7.43
N TYR A 158 24.01 -11.61 -6.40
CA TYR A 158 23.93 -12.64 -5.35
C TYR A 158 23.57 -14.01 -5.93
N TRP A 159 22.53 -14.08 -6.77
CA TRP A 159 22.02 -15.34 -7.31
C TRP A 159 22.83 -15.91 -8.49
N THR A 160 23.67 -15.10 -9.14
CA THR A 160 24.48 -15.54 -10.29
C THR A 160 25.94 -15.81 -9.91
N VAL A 161 26.64 -14.79 -9.41
CA VAL A 161 28.08 -14.85 -9.12
C VAL A 161 28.34 -15.13 -7.64
N GLY A 162 27.42 -14.77 -6.75
CA GLY A 162 27.56 -14.94 -5.31
C GLY A 162 27.70 -16.40 -4.85
N TRP A 163 27.19 -17.35 -5.64
CA TRP A 163 27.37 -18.79 -5.40
C TRP A 163 28.79 -19.28 -5.72
N VAL A 164 29.46 -18.63 -6.66
CA VAL A 164 30.83 -18.98 -7.08
C VAL A 164 31.86 -18.30 -6.17
N ASN A 165 31.56 -17.09 -5.68
CA ASN A 165 32.41 -16.34 -4.76
C ASN A 165 31.63 -15.98 -3.48
N PRO A 166 31.82 -16.73 -2.39
CA PRO A 166 31.09 -16.51 -1.12
C PRO A 166 31.29 -15.11 -0.53
N GLY A 167 32.48 -14.51 -0.69
CA GLY A 167 32.77 -13.16 -0.22
C GLY A 167 31.95 -12.11 -0.99
N LEU A 168 31.87 -12.26 -2.31
CA LEU A 168 31.00 -11.41 -3.14
C LEU A 168 29.51 -11.65 -2.83
N GLY A 169 29.11 -12.91 -2.60
CA GLY A 169 27.75 -13.25 -2.19
C GLY A 169 27.35 -12.54 -0.89
N TYR A 170 28.20 -12.59 0.15
CA TYR A 170 27.97 -11.87 1.39
C TYR A 170 27.87 -10.35 1.17
N PHE A 171 28.77 -9.78 0.38
CA PHE A 171 28.76 -8.36 0.04
C PHE A 171 27.47 -7.94 -0.68
N CYS A 172 27.04 -8.68 -1.69
CA CYS A 172 25.80 -8.42 -2.44
C CYS A 172 24.56 -8.55 -1.55
N TYR A 173 24.50 -9.57 -0.69
CA TYR A 173 23.42 -9.75 0.28
C TYR A 173 23.34 -8.57 1.26
N ALA A 174 24.46 -8.21 1.89
CA ALA A 174 24.50 -7.11 2.84
C ALA A 174 24.15 -5.77 2.17
N ASN A 175 24.63 -5.52 0.95
CA ASN A 175 24.30 -4.31 0.21
C ASN A 175 22.83 -4.25 -0.20
N PHE A 176 22.23 -5.38 -0.59
CA PHE A 176 20.80 -5.43 -0.90
C PHE A 176 19.97 -4.93 0.28
N PHE A 177 20.21 -5.45 1.49
CA PHE A 177 19.46 -5.02 2.67
C PHE A 177 19.81 -3.61 3.16
N LYS A 178 21.07 -3.18 3.06
CA LYS A 178 21.45 -1.78 3.32
C LYS A 178 20.69 -0.81 2.42
N LEU A 179 20.62 -1.12 1.12
CA LEU A 179 19.88 -0.31 0.15
C LEU A 179 18.37 -0.36 0.41
N ALA A 180 17.82 -1.52 0.79
CA ALA A 180 16.42 -1.66 1.17
C ALA A 180 16.08 -0.80 2.39
N VAL A 181 16.91 -0.85 3.44
CA VAL A 181 16.76 -0.01 4.64
C VAL A 181 16.79 1.47 4.25
N LEU A 182 17.77 1.90 3.46
CA LEU A 182 17.86 3.28 2.99
C LEU A 182 16.62 3.70 2.16
N ASN A 183 16.14 2.82 1.29
CA ASN A 183 14.96 3.05 0.46
C ASN A 183 13.68 3.21 1.31
N TYR A 184 13.47 2.37 2.32
CA TYR A 184 12.30 2.49 3.20
C TYR A 184 12.41 3.64 4.19
N VAL A 185 13.60 3.89 4.78
CA VAL A 185 13.80 5.04 5.68
C VAL A 185 13.55 6.35 4.93
N SER A 186 14.09 6.50 3.72
CA SER A 186 13.84 7.69 2.90
C SER A 186 12.37 7.82 2.50
N PHE A 187 11.67 6.73 2.20
CA PHE A 187 10.22 6.72 1.95
C PHE A 187 9.41 7.20 3.16
N LEU A 188 9.69 6.65 4.33
CA LEU A 188 8.98 6.99 5.55
C LEU A 188 9.26 8.43 5.97
N ALA A 189 10.50 8.90 5.85
CA ALA A 189 10.86 10.29 6.10
C ALA A 189 10.18 11.25 5.12
N TYR A 190 10.06 10.87 3.84
CA TYR A 190 9.36 11.68 2.84
C TYR A 190 7.86 11.79 3.12
N ASN A 191 7.21 10.70 3.53
CA ASN A 191 5.76 10.65 3.73
C ASN A 191 5.29 11.14 5.11
N HIS A 192 6.00 10.79 6.17
CA HIS A 192 5.61 11.13 7.55
C HIS A 192 6.36 12.35 8.09
N GLY A 193 7.37 12.85 7.38
CA GLY A 193 8.19 13.97 7.80
C GLY A 193 9.14 13.61 8.95
N THR A 194 9.49 14.60 9.76
CA THR A 194 10.42 14.42 10.87
C THR A 194 9.84 13.54 11.98
N PRO A 195 10.63 12.63 12.58
CA PRO A 195 10.20 11.82 13.71
C PRO A 195 9.68 12.66 14.88
N LYS A 196 8.49 12.31 15.38
CA LYS A 196 7.86 12.96 16.54
C LYS A 196 7.59 11.91 17.62
N PHE A 197 7.96 12.22 18.86
CA PHE A 197 7.66 11.36 20.01
C PHE A 197 6.23 11.58 20.51
N ASN A 198 5.24 11.19 19.68
CA ASN A 198 3.83 11.21 20.08
C ASN A 198 3.10 9.94 19.60
N GLN A 199 1.99 9.62 20.27
CA GLN A 199 1.22 8.40 19.99
C GLN A 199 0.65 8.37 18.57
N ALA A 200 0.17 9.51 18.06
CA ALA A 200 -0.43 9.59 16.73
C ALA A 200 0.59 9.29 15.61
N TYR A 201 1.81 9.82 15.73
CA TYR A 201 2.92 9.57 14.81
C TYR A 201 3.40 8.12 14.90
N ALA A 202 3.53 7.58 16.11
CA ALA A 202 3.90 6.18 16.29
C ALA A 202 2.86 5.24 15.66
N GLN A 203 1.57 5.53 15.84
CA GLN A 203 0.48 4.76 15.22
C GLN A 203 0.50 4.86 13.69
N SER A 204 0.67 6.07 13.13
CA SER A 204 0.73 6.23 11.66
C SER A 204 1.92 5.52 11.06
N LEU A 205 3.08 5.53 11.74
CA LEU A 205 4.28 4.86 11.30
C LEU A 205 4.16 3.34 11.37
N VAL A 206 3.65 2.79 12.49
CA VAL A 206 3.52 1.33 12.67
C VAL A 206 2.53 0.71 11.69
N LEU A 207 1.44 1.42 11.38
CA LEU A 207 0.44 0.98 10.43
C LEU A 207 0.88 1.10 8.96
N ASP A 208 1.96 1.83 8.68
CA ASP A 208 2.53 1.94 7.34
C ASP A 208 3.19 0.60 6.92
N PRO A 209 2.78 0.00 5.79
CA PRO A 209 3.42 -1.21 5.27
C PRO A 209 4.93 -1.08 5.05
N ALA A 210 5.42 0.11 4.68
CA ALA A 210 6.86 0.35 4.47
C ALA A 210 7.67 0.19 5.77
N THR A 211 7.07 0.49 6.93
CA THR A 211 7.69 0.25 8.24
C THR A 211 7.87 -1.24 8.50
N GLN A 212 6.90 -2.06 8.10
CA GLN A 212 7.02 -3.51 8.25
C GLN A 212 8.13 -4.09 7.36
N SER A 213 8.24 -3.60 6.12
CA SER A 213 9.33 -3.97 5.22
C SER A 213 10.70 -3.46 5.70
N LEU A 214 10.74 -2.29 6.35
CA LEU A 214 11.95 -1.76 6.99
C LEU A 214 12.40 -2.67 8.14
N LEU A 215 11.49 -3.03 9.05
CA LEU A 215 11.81 -3.92 10.18
C LEU A 215 12.27 -5.30 9.69
N PHE A 216 11.63 -5.84 8.66
CA PHE A 216 12.05 -7.08 8.01
C PHE A 216 13.46 -6.95 7.45
N SER A 217 13.74 -5.84 6.75
CA SER A 217 15.05 -5.60 6.15
C SER A 217 16.16 -5.43 7.20
N LEU A 218 15.87 -4.75 8.32
CA LEU A 218 16.79 -4.60 9.44
C LEU A 218 17.13 -5.95 10.08
N LEU A 219 16.12 -6.80 10.29
CA LEU A 219 16.30 -8.12 10.88
C LEU A 219 17.27 -8.97 10.04
N PHE A 220 17.07 -9.03 8.72
CA PHE A 220 17.89 -9.84 7.83
C PHE A 220 19.21 -9.19 7.42
N TRP A 221 19.37 -7.88 7.60
CA TRP A 221 20.66 -7.22 7.49
C TRP A 221 21.59 -7.58 8.65
N LEU A 222 21.05 -7.64 9.87
CA LEU A 222 21.80 -7.93 11.08
C LEU A 222 21.98 -9.44 11.34
N SER A 223 21.34 -10.29 10.53
CA SER A 223 21.43 -11.74 10.62
C SER A 223 22.50 -12.33 9.69
N THR A 224 22.86 -13.59 9.93
CA THR A 224 23.58 -14.40 8.93
C THR A 224 22.77 -14.45 7.63
N PRO A 225 23.42 -14.50 6.45
CA PRO A 225 22.72 -14.54 5.17
C PRO A 225 21.68 -15.66 5.09
N TYR A 226 20.48 -15.29 4.66
CA TYR A 226 19.38 -16.19 4.40
C TYR A 226 18.81 -15.88 3.02
N ALA A 227 19.21 -16.65 2.00
CA ALA A 227 18.93 -16.37 0.59
C ALA A 227 17.45 -16.05 0.33
N MET A 228 16.54 -16.81 0.94
CA MET A 228 15.10 -16.65 0.75
C MET A 228 14.55 -15.33 1.31
N ALA A 229 15.22 -14.68 2.27
CA ALA A 229 14.79 -13.38 2.78
C ALA A 229 14.92 -12.26 1.75
N LEU A 230 15.71 -12.45 0.69
CA LEU A 230 15.80 -11.47 -0.39
C LEU A 230 14.48 -11.37 -1.18
N LEU A 231 13.71 -12.47 -1.28
CA LEU A 231 12.56 -12.57 -2.18
C LEU A 231 11.40 -11.63 -1.81
N PRO A 232 10.90 -11.57 -0.55
CA PRO A 232 9.81 -10.67 -0.18
C PRO A 232 10.08 -9.20 -0.52
N VAL A 233 11.29 -8.73 -0.21
CA VAL A 233 11.73 -7.36 -0.44
C VAL A 233 11.95 -7.11 -1.93
N PHE A 234 12.61 -8.05 -2.63
CA PHE A 234 12.86 -7.93 -4.06
C PHE A 234 11.55 -7.87 -4.86
N LEU A 235 10.59 -8.77 -4.60
CA LEU A 235 9.30 -8.77 -5.30
C LEU A 235 8.56 -7.44 -5.14
N SER A 236 8.53 -6.89 -3.91
CA SER A 236 7.87 -5.63 -3.61
C SER A 236 8.50 -4.45 -4.34
N GLU A 237 9.84 -4.36 -4.32
CA GLU A 237 10.56 -3.23 -4.91
C GLU A 237 10.74 -3.37 -6.42
N PHE A 238 10.81 -4.59 -6.94
CA PHE A 238 10.95 -4.86 -8.37
C PHE A 238 9.73 -4.37 -9.15
N VAL A 239 8.51 -4.55 -8.63
CA VAL A 239 7.30 -4.01 -9.29
C VAL A 239 7.34 -2.49 -9.40
N GLN A 240 7.81 -1.81 -8.34
CA GLN A 240 7.94 -0.35 -8.35
C GLN A 240 9.06 0.11 -9.29
N PHE A 241 10.17 -0.63 -9.35
CA PHE A 241 11.25 -0.42 -10.31
C PHE A 241 10.74 -0.57 -11.75
N SER A 242 10.07 -1.67 -12.08
CA SER A 242 9.58 -1.95 -13.43
C SER A 242 8.54 -0.92 -13.88
N SER A 243 7.66 -0.49 -12.97
CA SER A 243 6.69 0.56 -13.26
C SER A 243 7.38 1.88 -13.65
N PHE A 244 8.40 2.32 -12.90
CA PHE A 244 9.13 3.54 -13.21
C PHE A 244 10.02 3.39 -14.46
N ALA A 245 10.68 2.25 -14.63
CA ALA A 245 11.48 1.94 -15.82
C ALA A 245 10.61 1.99 -17.09
N GLY A 246 9.39 1.46 -17.03
CA GLY A 246 8.41 1.55 -18.12
C GLY A 246 8.06 3.01 -18.46
N SER A 247 7.78 3.84 -17.45
CA SER A 247 7.54 5.28 -17.66
C SER A 247 8.76 5.99 -18.26
N LEU A 248 9.98 5.60 -17.85
CA LEU A 248 11.22 6.19 -18.36
C LEU A 248 11.46 5.84 -19.84
N LEU A 249 11.24 4.58 -20.23
CA LEU A 249 11.37 4.13 -21.62
C LEU A 249 10.35 4.80 -22.54
N LEU A 250 9.13 5.00 -22.05
CA LEU A 250 8.11 5.75 -22.79
C LEU A 250 8.50 7.22 -22.95
N ALA A 251 9.06 7.85 -21.91
CA ALA A 251 9.52 9.24 -21.97
C ALA A 251 10.70 9.47 -22.94
N THR A 252 11.52 8.44 -23.20
CA THR A 252 12.61 8.48 -24.18
C THR A 252 12.18 8.07 -25.60
N GLY A 253 10.90 7.72 -25.80
CA GLY A 253 10.38 7.25 -27.09
C GLY A 253 10.88 5.84 -27.46
N SER A 254 11.39 5.07 -26.49
CA SER A 254 11.95 3.74 -26.75
C SER A 254 10.86 2.66 -26.79
N SER A 255 10.89 1.82 -27.82
CA SER A 255 10.06 0.61 -27.94
C SER A 255 10.62 -0.60 -27.16
N LEU A 256 11.73 -0.43 -26.44
CA LEU A 256 12.29 -1.48 -25.56
C LEU A 256 11.26 -1.92 -24.51
N GLY A 257 10.48 -0.98 -23.97
CA GLY A 257 9.47 -1.26 -22.95
C GLY A 257 8.41 -2.27 -23.43
N SER A 258 7.81 -2.01 -24.59
CA SER A 258 6.83 -2.92 -25.20
C SER A 258 7.44 -4.25 -25.62
N THR A 259 8.71 -4.26 -26.02
CA THR A 259 9.42 -5.50 -26.39
C THR A 259 9.67 -6.39 -25.18
N ILE A 260 10.12 -5.81 -24.06
CA ILE A 260 10.33 -6.53 -22.80
C ILE A 260 8.99 -7.02 -22.25
N GLU A 261 7.95 -6.19 -22.31
CA GLU A 261 6.60 -6.57 -21.89
C GLU A 261 6.09 -7.81 -22.65
N ALA A 262 6.17 -7.79 -23.98
CA ALA A 262 5.71 -8.89 -24.82
C ALA A 262 6.53 -10.18 -24.67
N LYS A 263 7.87 -10.07 -24.54
CA LYS A 263 8.76 -11.25 -24.55
C LYS A 263 9.04 -11.85 -23.17
N VAL A 264 9.04 -11.03 -22.12
CA VAL A 264 9.45 -11.45 -20.76
C VAL A 264 8.25 -11.50 -19.83
N PHE A 265 7.43 -10.46 -19.81
CA PHE A 265 6.35 -10.35 -18.82
C PHE A 265 5.08 -11.09 -19.23
N ASP A 266 4.63 -10.96 -20.47
CA ASP A 266 3.39 -11.58 -20.95
C ASP A 266 3.33 -13.12 -20.80
N PRO A 267 4.43 -13.87 -20.95
CA PRO A 267 4.42 -15.32 -20.70
C PRO A 267 4.32 -15.70 -19.21
N ILE A 268 4.84 -14.86 -18.30
CA ILE A 268 5.05 -15.21 -16.88
C ILE A 268 3.93 -14.65 -15.99
N MET A 269 3.52 -13.42 -16.26
CA MET A 269 2.60 -12.67 -15.40
C MET A 269 1.18 -13.27 -15.25
N PRO A 270 0.59 -13.98 -16.23
CA PRO A 270 -0.67 -14.68 -16.02
C PRO A 270 -0.64 -15.67 -14.84
N TYR A 271 0.48 -16.40 -14.68
CA TYR A 271 0.67 -17.32 -13.56
C TYR A 271 0.84 -16.61 -12.23
N PHE A 272 1.47 -15.44 -12.23
CA PHE A 272 1.67 -14.63 -11.04
C PHE A 272 0.36 -14.00 -10.53
N VAL A 273 -0.42 -13.39 -11.43
CA VAL A 273 -1.67 -12.69 -11.08
C VAL A 273 -2.80 -13.67 -10.78
N GLY A 274 -2.80 -14.84 -11.45
CA GLY A 274 -3.77 -15.91 -11.26
C GLY A 274 -4.75 -16.03 -12.43
N SER A 275 -5.30 -17.23 -12.58
CA SER A 275 -6.11 -17.65 -13.74
C SER A 275 -7.44 -16.91 -13.91
N GLN A 276 -7.94 -16.22 -12.87
CA GLN A 276 -9.20 -15.46 -12.95
C GLN A 276 -9.06 -14.12 -13.68
N THR A 277 -7.84 -13.62 -13.85
CA THR A 277 -7.56 -12.38 -14.57
C THR A 277 -7.36 -12.67 -16.04
N GLN A 278 -8.19 -12.09 -16.91
CA GLN A 278 -8.03 -12.19 -18.36
C GLN A 278 -6.82 -11.35 -18.84
N TRP A 279 -5.60 -11.79 -18.51
CA TRP A 279 -4.36 -11.02 -18.69
C TRP A 279 -4.20 -10.44 -20.10
N HIS A 280 -4.48 -11.24 -21.14
CA HIS A 280 -4.30 -10.84 -22.53
C HIS A 280 -5.34 -9.83 -23.04
N THR A 281 -6.45 -9.62 -22.33
CA THR A 281 -7.47 -8.61 -22.70
C THR A 281 -7.27 -7.29 -21.98
N LEU A 282 -6.36 -7.23 -21.01
CA LEU A 282 -6.05 -6.02 -20.23
C LEU A 282 -5.12 -5.09 -21.01
N ASN A 283 -5.36 -3.78 -20.88
CA ASN A 283 -4.40 -2.77 -21.32
C ASN A 283 -3.15 -2.76 -20.42
N ASN A 284 -2.02 -2.22 -20.90
CA ASN A 284 -0.74 -2.28 -20.16
C ASN A 284 -0.85 -1.68 -18.75
N HIS A 285 -1.64 -0.62 -18.56
CA HIS A 285 -1.85 -0.02 -17.25
C HIS A 285 -2.58 -0.97 -16.29
N ALA A 286 -3.64 -1.63 -16.76
CA ALA A 286 -4.41 -2.60 -15.98
C ALA A 286 -3.60 -3.87 -15.68
N LYS A 287 -2.72 -4.29 -16.61
CA LYS A 287 -1.73 -5.36 -16.37
C LYS A 287 -0.84 -5.02 -15.17
N TRP A 288 -0.20 -3.85 -15.17
CA TRP A 288 0.66 -3.41 -14.06
C TRP A 288 -0.12 -3.20 -12.75
N ALA A 289 -1.37 -2.71 -12.82
CA ALA A 289 -2.23 -2.60 -11.64
C ALA A 289 -2.55 -3.97 -11.04
N ALA A 290 -2.85 -4.97 -11.87
CA ALA A 290 -3.14 -6.32 -11.42
C ALA A 290 -1.91 -6.97 -10.73
N VAL A 291 -0.72 -6.79 -11.31
CA VAL A 291 0.55 -7.21 -10.68
C VAL A 291 0.73 -6.51 -9.33
N TYR A 292 0.60 -5.18 -9.30
CA TYR A 292 0.76 -4.38 -8.08
C TYR A 292 -0.19 -4.81 -6.95
N HIS A 293 -1.45 -5.10 -7.27
CA HIS A 293 -2.43 -5.56 -6.28
C HIS A 293 -2.17 -7.00 -5.79
N ARG A 294 -1.61 -7.86 -6.64
CA ARG A 294 -1.30 -9.25 -6.28
C ARG A 294 -0.03 -9.38 -5.45
N THR A 295 0.99 -8.56 -5.71
CA THR A 295 2.31 -8.66 -5.09
C THR A 295 2.29 -8.76 -3.57
N PRO A 296 1.57 -7.92 -2.80
CA PRO A 296 1.54 -8.02 -1.34
C PRO A 296 1.03 -9.37 -0.83
N SER A 297 0.10 -10.02 -1.56
CA SER A 297 -0.40 -11.36 -1.22
C SER A 297 0.68 -12.42 -1.43
N VAL A 298 1.42 -12.36 -2.54
CA VAL A 298 2.50 -13.31 -2.82
C VAL A 298 3.64 -13.14 -1.82
N VAL A 299 4.02 -11.89 -1.54
CA VAL A 299 5.03 -11.53 -0.54
C VAL A 299 4.65 -12.11 0.82
N ALA A 300 3.40 -11.95 1.25
CA ALA A 300 2.90 -12.54 2.48
C ALA A 300 3.00 -14.07 2.50
N SER A 301 2.65 -14.75 1.40
CA SER A 301 2.80 -16.21 1.31
C SER A 301 4.27 -16.65 1.40
N VAL A 302 5.19 -15.92 0.77
CA VAL A 302 6.63 -16.20 0.87
C VAL A 302 7.13 -16.00 2.30
N GLU A 303 6.66 -14.97 3.00
CA GLU A 303 7.03 -14.73 4.40
C GLU A 303 6.52 -15.84 5.33
N VAL A 304 5.28 -16.30 5.16
CA VAL A 304 4.76 -17.45 5.91
C VAL A 304 5.62 -18.70 5.63
N ALA A 305 5.99 -18.93 4.37
CA ALA A 305 6.86 -20.05 4.00
C ALA A 305 8.26 -19.94 4.64
N ILE A 306 8.85 -18.74 4.68
CA ILE A 306 10.12 -18.50 5.40
C ILE A 306 9.96 -18.83 6.89
N GLY A 307 8.88 -18.39 7.53
CA GLY A 307 8.61 -18.70 8.94
C GLY A 307 8.55 -20.19 9.22
N LEU A 308 7.87 -20.96 8.36
CA LEU A 308 7.82 -22.42 8.47
C LEU A 308 9.19 -23.07 8.24
N SER A 309 9.92 -22.65 7.20
CA SER A 309 11.26 -23.15 6.92
C SER A 309 12.21 -22.93 8.10
N LEU A 310 12.14 -21.76 8.74
CA LEU A 310 12.94 -21.45 9.92
C LEU A 310 12.57 -22.33 11.13
N ILE A 311 11.31 -22.78 11.27
CA ILE A 311 10.93 -23.77 12.30
C ILE A 311 11.58 -25.12 12.01
N PHE A 312 11.55 -25.60 10.77
CA PHE A 312 12.21 -26.86 10.42
C PHE A 312 13.73 -26.77 10.60
N GLU A 313 14.33 -25.62 10.31
CA GLU A 313 15.76 -25.37 10.52
C GLU A 313 16.17 -25.40 12.00
N LEU A 314 15.28 -25.18 12.97
CA LEU A 314 15.57 -25.39 14.40
C LEU A 314 15.93 -26.83 14.75
N LEU A 315 15.49 -27.80 13.94
CA LEU A 315 15.87 -29.19 14.11
C LEU A 315 17.35 -29.42 13.73
N THR A 316 18.03 -28.39 13.21
CA THR A 316 19.45 -28.39 12.91
C THR A 316 20.20 -27.39 13.81
N PRO A 317 21.42 -27.72 14.28
CA PRO A 317 22.18 -26.85 15.19
C PRO A 317 22.77 -25.58 14.53
N ALA A 318 22.42 -25.29 13.27
CA ALA A 318 23.12 -24.32 12.43
C ALA A 318 22.61 -22.87 12.54
N ARG A 319 21.59 -22.58 13.36
CA ARG A 319 20.90 -21.28 13.33
C ARG A 319 20.69 -20.61 14.69
N ASN A 320 20.63 -19.28 14.63
CA ASN A 320 20.48 -18.40 15.77
C ASN A 320 19.00 -18.35 16.22
N PHE A 321 18.69 -19.01 17.33
CA PHE A 321 17.36 -19.05 17.96
C PHE A 321 16.73 -17.65 18.12
N MET A 322 17.53 -16.62 18.37
CA MET A 322 17.05 -15.23 18.47
C MET A 322 16.46 -14.68 17.17
N LEU A 323 17.04 -15.03 16.01
CA LEU A 323 16.50 -14.61 14.70
C LEU A 323 15.08 -15.13 14.53
N LEU A 324 14.85 -16.40 14.87
CA LEU A 324 13.53 -17.01 14.78
C LEU A 324 12.53 -16.31 15.71
N LEU A 325 12.89 -16.11 16.98
CA LEU A 325 12.00 -15.44 17.94
C LEU A 325 11.60 -14.05 17.44
N VAL A 326 12.57 -13.23 17.01
CA VAL A 326 12.32 -11.88 16.51
C VAL A 326 11.51 -11.92 15.20
N TYR A 327 11.80 -12.86 14.30
CA TYR A 327 11.06 -13.05 13.05
C TYR A 327 9.58 -13.36 13.30
N TRP A 328 9.29 -14.27 14.25
CA TRP A 328 7.91 -14.61 14.60
C TRP A 328 7.18 -13.47 15.32
N GLN A 329 7.85 -12.66 16.13
CA GLN A 329 7.24 -11.44 16.67
C GLN A 329 6.93 -10.42 15.56
N LEU A 330 7.81 -10.27 14.58
CA LEU A 330 7.56 -9.42 13.41
C LEU A 330 6.35 -9.92 12.61
N LEU A 331 6.28 -11.22 12.32
CA LEU A 331 5.13 -11.83 11.65
C LEU A 331 3.85 -11.66 12.46
N ARG A 332 3.89 -11.79 13.79
CA ARG A 332 2.73 -11.58 14.66
C ARG A 332 2.20 -10.15 14.58
N ILE A 333 3.08 -9.15 14.70
CA ILE A 333 2.67 -7.74 14.59
C ILE A 333 2.05 -7.48 13.22
N ARG A 334 2.72 -7.93 12.15
CA ARG A 334 2.23 -7.77 10.79
C ARG A 334 0.93 -8.53 10.56
N TYR A 335 0.73 -9.69 11.18
CA TYR A 335 -0.50 -10.47 11.07
C TYR A 335 -1.69 -9.68 11.63
N MET A 336 -1.50 -8.95 12.74
CA MET A 336 -2.57 -8.13 13.31
C MET A 336 -3.02 -7.00 12.36
N ILE A 337 -2.08 -6.46 11.57
CA ILE A 337 -2.27 -5.26 10.74
C ILE A 337 -2.66 -5.61 9.29
N SER A 338 -1.95 -6.55 8.65
CA SER A 338 -2.07 -6.83 7.22
C SER A 338 -3.11 -7.92 6.91
N PRO A 339 -4.18 -7.59 6.15
CA PRO A 339 -5.16 -8.59 5.73
C PRO A 339 -4.56 -9.63 4.77
N GLN A 340 -3.55 -9.26 3.97
CA GLN A 340 -2.88 -10.19 3.05
C GLN A 340 -2.13 -11.28 3.81
N LEU A 341 -1.48 -10.94 4.92
CA LEU A 341 -0.81 -11.92 5.76
C LEU A 341 -1.80 -12.84 6.47
N LYS A 342 -2.95 -12.32 6.94
CA LYS A 342 -4.03 -13.16 7.47
C LYS A 342 -4.52 -14.19 6.45
N ASN A 343 -4.74 -13.74 5.21
CA ASN A 343 -5.15 -14.61 4.12
C ASN A 343 -4.08 -15.66 3.82
N ALA A 344 -2.79 -15.29 3.80
CA ALA A 344 -1.70 -16.24 3.58
C ALA A 344 -1.67 -17.38 4.62
N PHE A 345 -1.90 -17.07 5.90
CA PHE A 345 -2.03 -18.10 6.94
C PHE A 345 -3.30 -18.96 6.78
N ALA A 346 -4.42 -18.36 6.34
CA ALA A 346 -5.64 -19.11 6.04
C ALA A 346 -5.45 -20.04 4.83
N ASP A 347 -4.71 -19.62 3.81
CA ASP A 347 -4.35 -20.42 2.65
C ASP A 347 -3.48 -21.61 3.05
N LEU A 348 -2.51 -21.37 3.93
CA LEU A 348 -1.70 -22.43 4.52
C LEU A 348 -2.55 -23.45 5.29
N ASP A 349 -3.46 -22.99 6.16
CA ASP A 349 -4.38 -23.86 6.91
C ASP A 349 -5.22 -24.73 5.97
N ARG A 350 -5.74 -24.14 4.87
CA ARG A 350 -6.48 -24.88 3.83
C ARG A 350 -5.61 -25.91 3.10
N ALA A 351 -4.36 -25.56 2.79
CA ALA A 351 -3.43 -26.48 2.14
C ALA A 351 -3.11 -27.67 3.04
N ILE A 352 -2.84 -27.42 4.32
CA ILE A 352 -2.61 -28.47 5.32
C ILE A 352 -3.86 -29.34 5.45
N ALA A 353 -5.05 -28.75 5.57
CA ALA A 353 -6.29 -29.49 5.66
C ALA A 353 -6.50 -30.40 4.42
N THR A 354 -6.22 -29.90 3.21
CA THR A 354 -6.34 -30.69 1.98
C THR A 354 -5.41 -31.90 1.99
N LEU A 355 -4.19 -31.74 2.50
CA LEU A 355 -3.21 -32.82 2.61
C LEU A 355 -3.60 -33.84 3.69
N VAL A 356 -4.06 -33.34 4.84
CA VAL A 356 -4.41 -34.13 6.02
C VAL A 356 -5.68 -34.94 5.81
N TYR A 357 -6.67 -34.40 5.11
CA TYR A 357 -7.92 -35.08 4.78
C TYR A 357 -7.89 -35.78 3.42
N HIS A 358 -6.73 -35.87 2.78
CA HIS A 358 -6.58 -36.62 1.54
C HIS A 358 -6.83 -38.12 1.81
N PRO A 359 -7.54 -38.86 0.92
CA PRO A 359 -7.86 -40.28 1.13
C PRO A 359 -6.66 -41.22 1.36
N ARG A 360 -5.46 -40.77 0.98
CA ARG A 360 -4.19 -41.50 1.16
C ARG A 360 -3.45 -41.13 2.46
N CYS A 361 -3.93 -40.15 3.23
CA CYS A 361 -3.30 -39.73 4.47
C CYS A 361 -3.76 -40.63 5.63
N PRO A 362 -2.85 -41.15 6.49
CA PRO A 362 -3.24 -41.92 7.66
C PRO A 362 -4.15 -41.13 8.60
N SER A 363 -5.26 -41.72 9.06
CA SER A 363 -6.25 -41.08 9.94
C SER A 363 -5.68 -40.53 11.25
N ILE A 364 -4.55 -41.09 11.72
CA ILE A 364 -3.83 -40.61 12.90
C ILE A 364 -3.28 -39.19 12.71
N VAL A 365 -2.87 -38.84 11.48
CA VAL A 365 -2.35 -37.49 11.14
C VAL A 365 -3.48 -36.47 11.22
N ALA A 366 -4.67 -36.81 10.71
CA ALA A 366 -5.85 -35.96 10.80
C ALA A 366 -6.32 -35.74 12.24
N THR A 367 -6.33 -36.82 13.03
CA THR A 367 -6.70 -36.73 14.45
C THR A 367 -5.68 -35.89 15.24
N GLY A 368 -4.39 -36.08 14.96
CA GLY A 368 -3.32 -35.29 15.58
C GLY A 368 -3.39 -33.80 15.23
N TYR A 369 -3.60 -33.48 13.95
CA TYR A 369 -3.75 -32.11 13.49
C TYR A 369 -4.98 -31.42 14.08
N ALA A 370 -6.13 -32.11 14.16
CA ALA A 370 -7.33 -31.57 14.79
C ALA A 370 -7.13 -31.25 16.27
N LYS A 371 -6.47 -32.15 17.02
CA LYS A 371 -6.11 -31.90 18.44
C LYS A 371 -5.16 -30.71 18.58
N LEU A 372 -4.12 -30.61 17.73
CA LEU A 372 -3.19 -29.49 17.75
C LEU A 372 -3.92 -28.17 17.51
N LYS A 373 -4.82 -28.14 16.51
CA LYS A 373 -5.62 -26.95 16.16
C LYS A 373 -6.53 -26.52 17.31
N ASP A 374 -7.21 -27.46 17.97
CA ASP A 374 -8.05 -27.19 19.15
C ASP A 374 -7.22 -26.66 20.33
N MET A 375 -6.06 -27.26 20.62
CA MET A 375 -5.16 -26.76 21.67
C MET A 375 -4.68 -25.34 21.38
N MET A 376 -4.27 -25.04 20.14
CA MET A 376 -3.84 -23.70 19.75
C MET A 376 -4.99 -22.70 19.81
N ALA A 377 -6.20 -23.08 19.39
CA ALA A 377 -7.38 -22.22 19.48
C ALA A 377 -7.70 -21.86 20.94
N LYS A 378 -7.60 -22.82 21.86
CA LYS A 378 -7.79 -22.59 23.30
C LYS A 378 -6.70 -21.71 23.90
N ALA A 379 -5.45 -21.87 23.46
CA ALA A 379 -4.31 -21.06 23.93
C ALA A 379 -4.38 -19.58 23.49
N VAL A 380 -5.08 -19.30 22.38
CA VAL A 380 -5.20 -17.96 21.80
C VAL A 380 -6.57 -17.32 22.07
N ALA A 381 -7.52 -18.07 22.64
CA ALA A 381 -8.84 -17.54 23.01
C ALA A 381 -8.69 -16.41 24.03
N MET A 382 -9.20 -15.22 23.69
CA MET A 382 -9.30 -14.14 24.68
C MET A 382 -10.35 -14.52 25.72
N PRO A 383 -10.08 -14.31 27.02
CA PRO A 383 -11.07 -14.53 28.07
C PRO A 383 -12.30 -13.66 27.77
N THR A 384 -13.48 -14.24 27.96
CA THR A 384 -14.75 -13.49 27.87
C THR A 384 -14.78 -12.34 28.88
N PRO A 385 -15.59 -11.28 28.68
CA PRO A 385 -15.66 -10.15 29.61
C PRO A 385 -15.88 -10.57 31.08
N GLU A 386 -16.67 -11.62 31.30
CA GLU A 386 -16.93 -12.24 32.60
C GLU A 386 -15.69 -12.93 33.17
N GLN A 387 -14.95 -13.70 32.34
CA GLN A 387 -13.68 -14.32 32.73
C GLN A 387 -12.57 -13.30 32.96
N ALA A 388 -12.54 -12.21 32.21
CA ALA A 388 -11.61 -11.10 32.38
C ALA A 388 -11.89 -10.32 33.68
N GLN A 389 -13.16 -10.12 34.03
CA GLN A 389 -13.55 -9.55 35.34
C GLN A 389 -13.20 -10.48 36.49
N GLN A 390 -13.42 -11.79 36.36
CA GLN A 390 -13.02 -12.77 37.37
C GLN A 390 -11.50 -12.84 37.54
N GLN A 391 -10.72 -12.84 36.46
CA GLN A 391 -9.25 -12.79 36.52
C GLN A 391 -8.73 -11.46 37.11
N ALA A 392 -9.36 -10.32 36.78
CA ALA A 392 -9.00 -9.03 37.37
C ALA A 392 -9.32 -8.97 38.87
N SER A 393 -10.39 -9.62 39.32
CA SER A 393 -10.75 -9.73 40.74
C SER A 393 -9.88 -10.72 41.54
N ALA A 394 -9.21 -11.65 40.85
CA ALA A 394 -8.32 -12.65 41.45
C ALA A 394 -6.85 -12.23 41.49
N MET A 395 -6.45 -11.14 40.80
CA MET A 395 -5.10 -10.60 40.92
C MET A 395 -4.95 -9.86 42.26
N PRO A 396 -3.94 -10.19 43.09
CA PRO A 396 -3.66 -9.40 44.28
C PRO A 396 -3.34 -7.97 43.84
N LYS A 397 -4.04 -7.00 44.44
CA LYS A 397 -3.76 -5.58 44.22
C LYS A 397 -2.28 -5.34 44.51
N CYS A 398 -1.53 -4.94 43.49
CA CYS A 398 -0.14 -4.54 43.63
C CYS A 398 -0.11 -3.38 44.65
N THR A 399 0.28 -3.70 45.89
CA THR A 399 0.42 -2.72 46.95
C THR A 399 1.83 -2.17 46.80
N ILE A 400 1.97 -1.15 45.96
CA ILE A 400 3.18 -0.32 45.96
C ILE A 400 3.06 0.55 47.22
N MET A 401 3.75 0.13 48.29
CA MET A 401 4.21 1.04 49.34
C MET A 401 5.58 1.57 48.97
#